data_AF-A0A1V3PCC2-F1
#
_entry.id   AF-A0A1V3PCC2-F1
#
_cell.length_a   1.000
_cell.length_b   1.000
_cell.length_c   1.000
_cell.angle_alpha   90.00
_cell.angle_beta   90.00
_cell.angle_gamma   90.00
#
_symmetry.space_group_name_H-M   'P 1'
#
loop_
_entity.id
_entity.type
_entity.pdbx_description
1 polymer ?
#
loop_
_entity_poly.entity_id
_entity_poly.type
_entity_poly.pdbx_seq_one_letter_code
_entity_poly.pdbx_strand_id
1 'polypeptide(L)' 'MKWNYRVMRTADEFVIREVYYRKGGTVEGWSAGPAVPSAETLEGLKWVINRYQEALEKPVIEGTDDSASEK' A
#
# COMPACT_ATOMS: atom_id res chain seq x y z
N MET A 1 -11.98 -9.70 0.84
CA MET A 1 -10.58 -9.71 0.38
C MET A 1 -10.42 -8.52 -0.53
N LYS A 2 -9.66 -7.51 -0.13
CA LYS A 2 -9.52 -6.26 -0.90
C LYS A 2 -8.10 -5.71 -0.72
N TRP A 3 -7.42 -5.49 -1.83
CA TRP A 3 -6.18 -4.72 -1.86
C TRP A 3 -6.49 -3.25 -1.63
N ASN A 4 -5.74 -2.59 -0.75
CA ASN A 4 -5.83 -1.15 -0.56
C ASN A 4 -4.44 -0.55 -0.42
N TYR A 5 -4.27 0.67 -0.94
CA TYR A 5 -3.07 1.46 -0.69
C TYR A 5 -3.01 1.88 0.78
N ARG A 6 -1.84 1.69 1.40
CA ARG A 6 -1.52 2.17 2.74
C ARG A 6 -0.11 2.73 2.78
N VAL A 7 0.09 3.72 3.64
CA VAL A 7 1.42 4.16 4.04
C VAL A 7 2.01 3.14 4.99
N MET A 8 3.23 2.72 4.68
CA MET A 8 4.07 1.86 5.50
C MET A 8 5.37 2.59 5.83
N ARG A 9 5.85 2.43 7.07
CA ARG A 9 7.15 2.92 7.51
C ARG A 9 8.19 1.80 7.31
N THR A 10 9.21 2.06 6.50
CA THR A 10 10.43 1.24 6.41
C THR A 10 11.47 1.76 7.40
N ALA A 11 12.68 1.22 7.43
CA ALA A 11 13.77 1.78 8.24
C ALA A 11 14.06 3.25 7.87
N ASP A 12 14.09 3.55 6.58
CA ASP A 12 14.66 4.81 6.06
C ASP A 12 13.62 5.79 5.52
N GLU A 13 12.44 5.31 5.11
CA GLU A 13 11.42 6.16 4.49
C GLU A 13 9.97 5.75 4.80
N PHE A 14 9.01 6.56 4.31
CA PHE A 14 7.59 6.22 4.23
C PHE A 14 7.24 5.87 2.79
N VAL A 15 6.62 4.72 2.59
CA VAL A 15 6.26 4.22 1.25
C VAL A 15 4.78 3.87 1.19
N ILE A 16 4.16 4.06 0.03
CA ILE A 16 2.83 3.52 -0.22
C ILE A 16 3.00 2.11 -0.80
N ARG A 17 2.33 1.11 -0.22
CA ARG A 17 2.28 -0.25 -0.73
C ARG A 17 0.85 -0.72 -0.90
N GLU A 18 0.65 -1.71 -1.76
CA GLU A 18 -0.63 -2.40 -1.87
C GLU A 18 -0.71 -3.41 -0.73
N VAL A 19 -1.70 -3.28 0.14
CA VAL A 19 -1.87 -4.12 1.33
C VAL A 19 -3.10 -5.00 1.18
N TYR A 20 -2.90 -6.30 1.40
CA TYR A 20 -3.93 -7.31 1.37
C TYR A 20 -4.44 -7.60 2.79
N TYR A 21 -5.78 -7.64 2.94
CA TYR A 21 -6.43 -7.85 4.24
C TYR A 21 -7.23 -9.15 4.25
N ARG A 22 -7.09 -9.91 5.35
CA ARG A 22 -7.99 -11.02 5.71
C ARG A 22 -9.39 -10.53 6.04
N LYS A 23 -10.33 -11.46 6.04
CA LYS A 23 -11.65 -11.26 6.64
C LYS A 23 -11.46 -10.90 8.12
N GLY A 24 -11.89 -9.70 8.51
CA GLY A 24 -11.68 -9.15 9.85
C GLY A 24 -10.74 -7.93 9.91
N GLY A 25 -10.13 -7.52 8.79
CA GLY A 25 -9.34 -6.29 8.73
C GLY A 25 -7.88 -6.44 9.18
N THR A 26 -7.43 -7.67 9.45
CA THR A 26 -6.02 -7.98 9.71
C THR A 26 -5.23 -7.96 8.40
N VAL A 27 -4.08 -7.27 8.41
CA VAL A 27 -3.13 -7.28 7.30
C VAL A 27 -2.57 -8.70 7.14
N GLU A 28 -2.65 -9.24 5.93
CA GLU A 28 -2.16 -10.58 5.58
C GLU A 28 -0.86 -10.53 4.77
N GLY A 29 -0.65 -9.44 4.04
CA GLY A 29 0.57 -9.21 3.27
C GLY A 29 0.52 -7.89 2.53
N TRP A 30 1.62 -7.54 1.87
CA TRP A 30 1.74 -6.35 1.04
C TRP A 30 2.63 -6.59 -0.18
N SER A 31 2.58 -5.70 -1.16
CA SER A 31 3.43 -5.76 -2.36
C SER A 31 4.91 -5.72 -1.99
N ALA A 32 5.74 -6.49 -2.71
CA ALA A 32 7.18 -6.60 -2.44
C ALA A 32 7.94 -5.26 -2.57
N GLY A 33 7.45 -4.34 -3.40
CA GLY A 33 7.98 -2.98 -3.53
C GLY A 33 6.93 -1.88 -3.31
N PRO A 34 7.37 -0.61 -3.29
CA PRO A 34 6.47 0.54 -3.32
C PRO A 34 5.54 0.50 -4.53
N ALA A 35 4.32 1.01 -4.34
CA ALA A 35 3.34 1.13 -5.41
C ALA A 35 3.73 2.26 -6.36
N VAL A 36 3.68 1.98 -7.67
CA VAL A 36 3.95 2.96 -8.74
C VAL A 36 2.62 3.36 -9.40
N PRO A 37 2.28 4.66 -9.47
CA PRO A 37 1.02 5.08 -10.07
C PRO A 37 1.05 4.82 -11.57
N SER A 38 0.04 4.12 -12.08
CA SER A 38 -0.09 3.77 -13.50
C SER A 38 -1.55 3.62 -13.91
N ALA A 39 -1.87 3.99 -15.15
CA ALA A 39 -3.19 3.82 -15.76
C ALA A 39 -3.09 4.02 -17.28
N GLU A 40 -4.09 3.54 -18.03
CA GLU A 40 -4.17 3.71 -19.49
C GLU A 40 -4.58 5.13 -19.92
N THR A 41 -5.24 5.89 -19.04
CA THR A 41 -5.72 7.25 -19.30
C THR A 41 -5.30 8.23 -18.21
N LEU A 42 -5.30 9.52 -18.53
CA LEU A 42 -5.01 10.59 -17.57
C LEU A 42 -6.03 10.63 -16.43
N GLU A 43 -7.32 10.43 -16.74
CA GLU A 43 -8.39 10.34 -15.75
C GLU A 43 -8.18 9.15 -14.81
N GLY A 44 -7.76 8.01 -15.36
CA GLY A 44 -7.41 6.83 -14.57
C GLY A 44 -6.22 7.09 -13.66
N LEU A 45 -5.17 7.75 -14.17
CA LEU A 45 -3.99 8.08 -13.37
C LEU A 45 -4.33 9.04 -12.24
N LYS A 46 -5.18 10.04 -12.51
CA LYS A 46 -5.70 10.95 -11.48
C LYS A 46 -6.50 10.20 -10.41
N TRP A 47 -7.31 9.23 -10.81
CA TRP A 47 -8.03 8.37 -9.86
C TRP A 47 -7.07 7.58 -8.97
N VAL A 48 -6.00 7.00 -9.54
CA VAL A 48 -4.98 6.26 -8.78
C VAL A 48 -4.27 7.17 -7.78
N ILE A 49 -3.84 8.35 -8.20
CA ILE A 49 -3.21 9.35 -7.33
C ILE A 49 -4.14 9.75 -6.19
N ASN A 50 -5.44 9.93 -6.45
CA ASN A 50 -6.41 10.22 -5.40
C ASN A 50 -6.51 9.07 -4.37
N ARG A 51 -6.38 7.80 -4.78
CA ARG A 51 -6.32 6.66 -3.84
C ARG A 51 -5.06 6.69 -2.99
N TYR A 52 -3.95 7.18 -3.53
CA TYR A 52 -2.70 7.34 -2.77
C TYR A 52 -2.85 8.46 -1.74
N GLN A 53 -3.51 9.55 -2.10
CA GLN A 53 -3.85 10.62 -1.16
C GLN A 53 -4.73 10.11 -0.01
N GLU A 54 -5.76 9.33 -0.30
CA GLU A 54 -6.58 8.67 0.75
C GLU A 54 -5.77 7.73 1.65
N ALA A 55 -4.65 7.17 1.17
CA ALA A 55 -3.80 6.33 1.97
C ALA A 55 -3.04 7.14 3.05
N LEU A 56 -2.72 8.41 2.77
CA LEU A 56 -2.05 9.32 3.70
C LEU A 56 -2.92 9.70 4.90
N GLU A 57 -4.24 9.60 4.76
CA GLU A 57 -5.21 9.90 5.82
C GLU A 57 -5.48 8.70 6.75
N LYS A 58 -4.93 7.53 6.43
CA LYS A 58 -5.11 6.29 7.20
C LYS A 58 -3.94 6.08 8.15
N PRO A 59 -4.12 5.30 9.24
CA PRO A 59 -3.02 4.97 10.14
C PRO A 59 -1.82 4.37 9.37
N VAL A 60 -0.62 4.78 9.73
CA VAL A 60 0.61 4.20 9.19
C VAL A 60 0.76 2.76 9.71
N ILE A 61 1.18 1.86 8.84
CA ILE A 61 1.57 0.51 9.22
C ILE A 61 3.08 0.51 9.48
N GLU A 62 3.47 0.23 10.71
CA GLU A 62 4.87 0.08 11.08
C GLU A 62 5.36 -1.30 10.62
N GLY A 63 6.32 -1.33 9.70
CA GLY A 63 6.91 -2.57 9.20
C GLY A 63 8.11 -3.00 10.04
N THR A 64 7.96 -4.08 10.81
CA THR A 64 9.12 -4.85 11.28
C THR A 64 9.52 -5.81 10.17
N ASP A 65 10.59 -5.45 9.45
CA ASP A 65 11.34 -6.33 8.55
C ASP A 65 10.66 -6.67 7.20
N ASP A 66 11.32 -6.30 6.09
CA ASP A 66 10.93 -6.59 4.70
C ASP A 66 11.06 -8.11 4.36
N SER A 67 11.38 -8.96 5.33
CA SER A 67 11.58 -10.42 5.18
C SER A 67 10.28 -11.23 5.08
N ALA A 68 9.11 -10.62 5.25
CA ALA A 68 7.82 -11.31 5.28
C ALA A 68 7.26 -11.71 3.89
N SER A 69 7.89 -11.33 2.77
CA SER A 69 7.40 -11.65 1.41
C SER A 69 8.05 -12.86 0.73
N GLU A 70 8.99 -13.56 1.37
CA GLU A 70 9.51 -14.84 0.88
C GLU A 70 8.91 -16.02 1.65
N LYS A 71 7.69 -16.44 1.28
CA LYS A 71 7.19 -17.81 1.48
C LYS A 71 6.28 -18.25 0.35
#